data_AF-A0A815MA01-F1
#
_entry.id   AF-A0A815MA01-F1
#
_cell.length_a   1.000
_cell.length_b   1.000
_cell.length_c   1.000
_cell.angle_alpha   90.00
_cell.angle_beta   90.00
_cell.angle_gamma   90.00
#
_symmetry.space_group_name_H-M   'P 1'
#
loop_
_entity.id
_entity.type
_entity.pdbx_description
1 polymer ?
#
loop_
_entity_poly.entity_id
_entity_poly.type
_entity_poly.pdbx_seq_one_letter_code
_entity_poly.pdbx_strand_id
1 'polypeptide(L)'
;MFASYFLTFAITWICLIEAVSSAAGWCYQCDYREPNCQLNVDPTAMAHMRVPCNGQCYIRIKENQMFRGCSWEYGFMQRKVPYTLIYEQEAVWIFCDTALCNVSPNASA
;
A
#
# COMPACT_ATOMS: atom_id res chain seq x y z
N MET A 1 -35.70 -22.25 47.41
CA MET A 1 -34.27 -22.52 47.68
C MET A 1 -33.50 -22.22 46.41
N PHE A 2 -32.87 -21.05 46.37
CA PHE A 2 -32.01 -20.58 45.29
C PHE A 2 -30.59 -20.55 45.82
N ALA A 3 -29.71 -21.33 45.21
CA ALA A 3 -28.25 -21.29 45.36
C ALA A 3 -27.75 -22.18 44.22
N SER A 4 -27.12 -21.66 43.16
CA SER A 4 -25.66 -21.49 43.07
C SER A 4 -25.30 -21.92 41.63
N TYR A 5 -24.37 -21.37 40.87
CA TYR A 5 -23.37 -20.33 41.03
C TYR A 5 -22.71 -20.17 39.63
N PHE A 6 -22.32 -18.93 39.33
CA PHE A 6 -21.16 -18.56 38.50
C PHE A 6 -21.07 -18.92 37.00
N LEU A 7 -21.09 -17.85 36.21
CA LEU A 7 -20.17 -17.57 35.09
C LEU A 7 -20.05 -18.64 33.99
N THR A 8 -20.86 -18.48 32.95
CA THR A 8 -20.39 -18.71 31.57
C THR A 8 -20.24 -17.37 30.84
N PHE A 9 -19.41 -16.49 31.41
CA PHE A 9 -18.68 -15.49 30.64
C PHE A 9 -17.49 -16.19 29.97
N ALA A 10 -17.74 -16.98 28.94
CA ALA A 10 -16.69 -17.47 28.05
C ALA A 10 -16.66 -16.54 26.83
N ILE A 11 -16.19 -15.32 27.07
CA ILE A 11 -15.66 -14.46 26.03
C ILE A 11 -14.35 -15.11 25.58
N THR A 12 -14.40 -16.07 24.66
CA THR A 12 -13.21 -16.49 23.92
C THR A 12 -12.93 -15.45 22.85
N TRP A 13 -12.29 -14.40 23.33
CA TRP A 13 -11.42 -13.50 22.60
C TRP A 13 -10.47 -14.27 21.67
N ILE A 14 -10.26 -13.71 20.47
CA ILE A 14 -9.02 -13.75 19.67
C ILE A 14 -8.78 -15.02 18.82
N CYS A 15 -9.20 -14.92 17.57
CA CYS A 15 -8.23 -14.91 16.45
C CYS A 15 -8.84 -14.17 15.25
N LEU A 16 -9.07 -12.87 15.39
CA LEU A 16 -8.91 -11.95 14.26
C LEU A 16 -7.42 -11.96 13.93
N ILE A 17 -6.96 -12.97 13.21
CA ILE A 17 -5.76 -12.82 12.40
C ILE A 17 -6.24 -12.01 11.20
N GLU A 18 -6.49 -10.71 11.41
CA GLU A 18 -6.27 -9.78 10.32
C GLU A 18 -4.82 -10.01 9.95
N ALA A 19 -4.64 -10.62 8.77
CA ALA A 19 -3.35 -10.82 8.18
C ALA A 19 -2.54 -9.56 8.46
N VAL A 20 -1.49 -9.69 9.29
CA VAL A 20 -0.44 -8.70 9.42
C VAL A 20 0.18 -8.66 8.04
N SER A 21 -0.49 -7.94 7.16
CA SER A 21 -0.07 -7.80 5.80
C SER A 21 1.16 -6.97 5.90
N SER A 22 2.26 -7.62 5.54
CA SER A 22 3.53 -6.98 5.29
C SER A 22 3.27 -5.59 4.72
N ALA A 23 3.50 -4.57 5.56
CA ALA A 23 3.74 -3.25 5.02
C ALA A 23 4.87 -3.42 4.00
N ALA A 24 4.80 -2.70 2.88
CA ALA A 24 5.85 -2.78 1.87
C ALA A 24 7.24 -2.55 2.49
N GLY A 25 7.32 -1.83 3.62
CA GLY A 25 8.54 -1.54 4.36
C GLY A 25 9.35 -0.47 3.66
N TRP A 26 9.41 -0.52 2.33
CA TRP A 26 10.06 0.43 1.44
C TRP A 26 9.26 0.63 0.16
N CYS A 27 9.19 1.87 -0.32
CA CYS A 27 8.59 2.25 -1.59
C CYS A 27 9.50 3.22 -2.36
N TYR A 28 9.28 3.35 -3.66
CA TYR A 28 9.81 4.50 -4.40
C TYR A 28 8.91 5.72 -4.19
N GLN A 29 9.51 6.88 -3.95
CA GLN A 29 8.81 8.16 -3.82
C GLN A 29 9.39 9.19 -4.77
N CYS A 30 8.54 9.68 -5.68
CA CYS A 30 8.92 10.68 -6.67
C CYS A 30 7.67 11.28 -7.33
N ASP A 31 7.86 12.39 -8.03
CA ASP A 31 6.86 13.00 -8.89
C ASP A 31 7.35 13.13 -10.34
N TYR A 32 6.45 13.51 -11.24
CA TYR A 32 6.69 13.60 -12.68
C TYR A 32 7.83 14.53 -13.11
N ARG A 33 8.30 15.43 -12.23
CA ARG A 33 9.44 16.32 -12.52
C ARG A 33 10.78 15.58 -12.41
N GLU A 34 10.80 14.48 -11.66
CA GLU A 34 11.96 13.62 -11.57
C GLU A 34 12.07 12.74 -12.83
N PRO A 35 13.19 12.80 -13.57
CA PRO A 35 13.34 12.07 -14.83
C PRO A 35 13.22 10.55 -14.65
N ASN A 36 13.61 10.05 -13.48
CA ASN A 36 13.54 8.62 -13.13
C ASN A 36 12.19 8.22 -12.51
N CYS A 37 11.20 9.11 -12.44
CA CYS A 37 9.85 8.77 -11.98
C CYS A 37 8.89 8.36 -13.10
N GLN A 38 9.36 8.39 -14.34
CA GLN A 38 8.56 8.12 -15.54
C GLN A 38 8.24 6.62 -15.70
N LEU A 39 7.48 6.31 -16.76
CA LEU A 39 7.20 4.94 -17.18
C LEU A 39 8.49 4.22 -17.60
N ASN A 40 8.61 2.93 -17.28
CA ASN A 40 9.69 2.03 -17.74
C ASN A 40 11.11 2.47 -17.34
N VAL A 41 11.30 2.89 -16.09
CA VAL A 41 12.61 3.27 -15.56
C VAL A 41 13.31 2.04 -14.96
N ASP A 42 14.62 1.98 -15.15
CA ASP A 42 15.48 0.97 -14.52
C ASP A 42 15.40 1.08 -12.98
N PRO A 43 15.13 -0.02 -12.25
CA PRO A 43 15.11 -0.02 -10.79
C PRO A 43 16.37 0.54 -10.12
N THR A 44 17.53 0.47 -10.79
CA THR A 44 18.81 1.02 -10.33
C THR A 44 18.83 2.54 -10.40
N ALA A 45 18.24 3.14 -11.45
CA ALA A 45 18.11 4.58 -11.59
C ALA A 45 17.19 5.18 -10.51
N MET A 46 16.28 4.39 -9.94
CA MET A 46 15.40 4.80 -8.86
C MET A 46 15.97 4.53 -7.46
N ALA A 47 17.16 3.97 -7.32
CA ALA A 47 17.67 3.49 -6.02
C ALA A 47 17.74 4.59 -4.94
N HIS A 48 17.97 5.85 -5.32
CA HIS A 48 18.02 7.01 -4.42
C HIS A 48 16.63 7.54 -4.03
N MET A 49 15.56 7.06 -4.65
CA MET A 49 14.17 7.46 -4.39
C MET A 49 13.47 6.52 -3.40
N ARG A 50 14.20 5.61 -2.76
CA ARG A 50 13.65 4.63 -1.82
C ARG A 50 13.39 5.29 -0.47
N VAL A 51 12.16 5.15 0.02
CA VAL A 51 11.74 5.67 1.32
C VAL A 51 11.12 4.56 2.18
N PRO A 52 11.28 4.61 3.51
CA PRO A 52 10.57 3.69 4.39
C PRO A 52 9.06 3.96 4.31
N CYS A 53 8.24 2.91 4.31
CA CYS A 53 6.79 3.04 4.18
C CYS A 53 6.04 2.11 5.15
N ASN A 54 5.19 2.73 5.99
CA ASN A 54 4.35 2.04 6.98
C ASN A 54 2.94 1.76 6.41
N GLY A 55 2.86 1.17 5.22
CA GLY A 55 1.61 0.92 4.52
C GLY A 55 1.82 0.22 3.19
N GLN A 56 1.12 0.67 2.16
CA GLN A 56 1.25 0.17 0.79
C GLN A 56 2.02 1.18 -0.07
N CYS A 57 2.70 0.70 -1.09
CA CYS A 57 3.18 1.58 -2.13
C CYS A 57 2.03 1.91 -3.09
N TYR A 58 2.10 3.07 -3.73
CA TYR A 58 1.20 3.43 -4.82
C TYR A 58 1.97 3.88 -6.06
N ILE A 59 1.28 3.77 -7.20
CA ILE A 59 1.53 4.49 -8.44
C ILE A 59 0.25 5.25 -8.77
N ARG A 60 0.37 6.55 -9.05
CA ARG A 60 -0.72 7.39 -9.53
C ARG A 60 -0.35 7.90 -10.92
N ILE A 61 -1.27 7.78 -11.86
CA ILE A 61 -1.11 8.28 -13.22
C ILE A 61 -2.24 9.26 -13.50
N LYS A 62 -1.92 10.53 -13.74
CA LYS A 62 -2.88 11.58 -14.12
C LYS A 62 -2.33 12.34 -15.31
N GLU A 63 -3.08 12.49 -16.41
CA GLU A 63 -2.63 13.26 -17.59
C GLU A 63 -1.22 12.85 -18.09
N ASN A 64 -0.93 11.54 -18.10
CA ASN A 64 0.39 10.99 -18.44
C ASN A 64 1.54 11.38 -17.49
N GLN A 65 1.23 11.98 -16.33
CA GLN A 65 2.15 12.25 -15.24
C GLN A 65 2.10 11.12 -14.23
N MET A 66 3.28 10.57 -13.90
CA MET A 66 3.42 9.49 -12.93
C MET A 66 3.89 10.02 -11.58
N PHE A 67 3.29 9.51 -10.53
CA PHE A 67 3.68 9.76 -9.14
C PHE A 67 3.78 8.44 -8.40
N ARG A 68 4.72 8.35 -7.47
CA ARG A 68 4.97 7.15 -6.67
C ARG A 68 5.12 7.55 -5.22
N GLY A 69 4.69 6.69 -4.30
CA GLY A 69 4.90 6.96 -2.89
C GLY A 69 4.26 5.93 -1.96
N CYS A 70 4.18 6.31 -0.69
CA CYS A 70 3.56 5.54 0.37
C CYS A 70 2.10 5.98 0.59
N SER A 71 1.16 5.05 0.59
CA SER A 71 -0.28 5.32 0.64
C SER A 71 -0.74 5.98 1.93
N TRP A 72 -0.04 5.73 3.06
CA TRP A 72 -0.42 6.27 4.37
C TRP A 72 -0.08 7.75 4.50
N GLU A 73 0.81 8.27 3.66
CA GLU A 73 1.15 9.70 3.61
C GLU A 73 0.15 10.50 2.76
N TYR A 74 -0.54 9.83 1.82
CA TYR A 74 -1.42 10.45 0.83
C TYR A 74 -2.92 10.34 1.16
N GLY A 75 -3.26 10.16 2.44
CA GLY A 75 -4.65 10.20 2.90
C GLY A 75 -5.47 8.96 2.55
N PHE A 76 -4.85 7.90 2.02
CA PHE A 76 -5.59 6.67 1.74
C PHE A 76 -6.03 5.97 3.02
N MET A 77 -5.32 6.14 4.15
CA MET A 77 -5.57 5.67 5.55
C MET A 77 -6.24 4.28 5.74
N GLN A 78 -6.38 3.55 4.66
CA GLN A 78 -7.14 2.34 4.45
C GLN A 78 -6.40 1.59 3.38
N ARG A 79 -6.26 0.29 3.62
CA ARG A 79 -5.60 -0.60 2.69
C ARG A 79 -6.47 -0.78 1.45
N LYS A 80 -5.87 -0.66 0.27
CA LYS A 80 -6.49 -0.99 -1.02
C LYS A 80 -6.07 -2.38 -1.46
N VAL A 81 -6.89 -3.02 -2.27
CA VAL A 81 -6.53 -4.34 -2.84
C VAL A 81 -5.29 -4.16 -3.72
N PRO A 82 -4.19 -4.89 -3.48
CA PRO A 82 -2.99 -4.83 -4.31
C PRO A 82 -3.29 -5.09 -5.79
N TYR A 83 -2.53 -4.45 -6.67
CA TYR A 83 -2.54 -4.60 -8.12
C TYR A 83 -3.90 -4.37 -8.80
N THR A 84 -4.82 -3.70 -8.09
CA THR A 84 -6.11 -3.28 -8.63
C THR A 84 -6.01 -1.86 -9.17
N LEU A 85 -6.55 -1.64 -10.36
CA LEU A 85 -6.69 -0.31 -10.96
C LEU A 85 -7.89 0.41 -10.33
N ILE A 86 -7.64 1.55 -9.69
CA ILE A 86 -8.66 2.39 -9.09
C ILE A 86 -8.71 3.72 -9.86
N TYR A 87 -9.88 4.10 -10.35
CA TYR A 87 -10.10 5.32 -11.12
C TYR A 87 -10.74 6.40 -10.24
N GLU A 88 -10.02 7.47 -9.94
CA GLU A 88 -10.49 8.58 -9.11
C GLU A 88 -9.95 9.92 -9.64
N GLN A 89 -10.81 10.94 -9.77
CA GLN A 89 -10.41 12.31 -10.13
C GLN A 89 -9.50 12.40 -11.37
N GLU A 90 -9.85 11.68 -12.45
CA GLU A 90 -9.08 11.60 -13.70
C GLU A 90 -7.68 10.99 -13.53
N ALA A 91 -7.43 10.31 -12.41
CA ALA A 91 -6.22 9.57 -12.13
C ALA A 91 -6.49 8.07 -12.02
N VAL A 92 -5.50 7.28 -12.44
CA VAL A 92 -5.44 5.85 -12.21
C VAL A 92 -4.48 5.59 -11.06
N TRP A 93 -4.95 4.87 -10.05
CA TRP A 93 -4.16 4.45 -8.90
C TRP A 93 -3.94 2.94 -8.91
N ILE A 94 -2.71 2.53 -8.62
CA ILE A 94 -2.31 1.14 -8.45
C ILE A 94 -1.63 1.05 -7.09
N PHE A 95 -2.06 0.13 -6.23
CA PHE A 95 -1.47 -0.10 -4.92
C PHE A 95 -0.75 -1.46 -4.88
N CYS A 96 0.29 -1.60 -4.08
CA CYS A 96 0.98 -2.88 -3.89
C CYS A 96 1.63 -2.93 -2.49
N ASP A 97 1.92 -4.13 -1.99
CA ASP A 97 2.29 -4.39 -0.60
C ASP A 97 3.64 -5.09 -0.41
N THR A 98 4.38 -5.33 -1.49
CA THR A 98 5.76 -5.83 -1.43
C THR A 98 6.77 -4.67 -1.48
N ALA A 99 7.96 -4.88 -0.92
CA ALA A 99 8.99 -3.83 -0.92
C ALA A 99 9.34 -3.40 -2.34
N LEU A 100 9.34 -2.09 -2.59
CA LEU A 100 9.72 -1.48 -3.87
C LEU A 100 8.86 -1.93 -5.07
N CYS A 101 7.66 -2.45 -4.80
CA CYS A 101 6.75 -2.98 -5.81
C CYS A 101 6.23 -1.93 -6.79
N ASN A 102 6.25 -0.66 -6.38
CA ASN A 102 5.83 0.46 -7.21
C ASN A 102 6.93 0.92 -8.16
N VAL A 103 7.69 -0.01 -8.77
CA VAL A 103 8.71 0.28 -9.80
C VAL A 103 8.11 0.41 -11.20
N SER A 104 7.03 -0.31 -11.48
CA SER A 104 6.34 -0.26 -12.76
C SER A 104 4.84 -0.48 -12.57
N PRO A 105 3.97 0.19 -13.35
CA PRO A 105 2.53 -0.09 -13.35
C PRO A 105 2.21 -1.50 -13.87
N ASN A 106 3.16 -2.15 -14.54
CA ASN A 106 3.02 -3.51 -15.06
C ASN A 106 3.64 -4.58 -14.12
N ALA A 107 4.12 -4.20 -12.94
CA ALA A 107 4.76 -5.13 -11.99
C ALA A 107 3.76 -6.11 -11.31
N SER A 108 2.56 -6.27 -11.87
CA SER A 108 1.50 -7.18 -11.41
C SER A 108 1.63 -8.61 -11.98
N ALA A 109 2.82 -9.04 -12.40
CA ALA A 109 3.10 -10.39 -12.90
C ALA A 109 4.23 -11.06 -12.12
#